data_AF-A0AB38SFJ5-F1
#
_entry.id   AF-A0AB38SFJ5-F1
#
_cell.length_a   1.000
_cell.length_b   1.000
_cell.length_c   1.000
_cell.angle_alpha   90.00
_cell.angle_beta   90.00
_cell.angle_gamma   90.00
#
_symmetry.space_group_name_H-M   'P 1'
#
loop_
_entity.id
_entity.type
_entity.pdbx_description
1 polymer ?
#
loop_
_entity_poly.entity_id
_entity_poly.type
_entity_poly.pdbx_seq_one_letter_code
_entity_poly.pdbx_strand_id
1 'polypeptide(L)' 'MRKQKLVEQLETTQSVEDRDRLEHQLEQINTALDFLDRPGPREGP' A
#
# COMPACT_ATOMS: atom_id res chain seq x y z
N MET A 1 4.92 7.41 -10.14
CA MET A 1 6.21 6.71 -10.27
C MET A 1 6.81 6.17 -8.96
N ARG A 2 6.26 6.44 -7.76
CA ARG A 2 6.81 5.89 -6.50
C ARG A 2 6.60 4.38 -6.33
N LYS A 3 5.47 3.86 -6.83
CA LYS A 3 5.09 2.43 -6.74
C LYS A 3 6.05 1.50 -7.49
N GLN A 4 6.49 1.86 -8.70
CA GLN A 4 7.39 1.00 -9.48
C GLN A 4 8.76 0.82 -8.79
N LYS A 5 9.29 1.88 -8.19
CA LYS A 5 10.57 1.83 -7.48
C LYS A 5 10.54 0.92 -6.24
N LEU A 6 9.38 0.78 -5.62
CA LEU A 6 9.13 -0.13 -4.48
C LEU A 6 9.09 -1.60 -4.92
N VAL A 7 8.52 -1.88 -6.09
CA VAL A 7 8.44 -3.23 -6.67
C VAL A 7 9.84 -3.73 -7.07
N GLU A 8 10.65 -2.90 -7.73
CA GLU A 8 12.04 -3.27 -8.07
C GLU A 8 12.91 -3.51 -6.82
N GLN A 9 12.71 -2.73 -5.74
CA GLN A 9 13.42 -2.95 -4.47
C GLN A 9 12.98 -4.23 -3.77
N LEU A 10 11.70 -4.59 -3.85
CA LEU A 10 11.19 -5.88 -3.36
C LEU A 10 11.79 -7.07 -4.11
N GLU A 11 11.91 -7.00 -5.44
CA GLU A 11 12.48 -8.08 -6.27
C GLU A 11 14.00 -8.26 -6.06
N THR A 12 14.70 -7.21 -5.64
CA THR A 12 16.16 -7.22 -5.42
C THR A 12 16.56 -7.50 -3.96
N THR A 13 15.63 -7.41 -3.02
CA THR A 13 15.90 -7.58 -1.59
C THR A 13 15.90 -9.07 -1.20
N GLN A 14 17.09 -9.63 -0.94
CA GLN A 14 17.28 -11.02 -0.52
C GLN A 14 16.84 -11.31 0.93
N SER A 15 16.54 -10.27 1.72
CA SER A 15 16.13 -10.43 3.13
C SER A 15 14.62 -10.57 3.23
N VAL A 16 14.16 -11.75 3.65
CA VAL A 16 12.74 -12.06 3.89
C VAL A 16 12.10 -11.05 4.86
N GLU A 17 12.88 -10.54 5.82
CA GLU A 17 12.42 -9.59 6.84
C GLU A 17 12.09 -8.20 6.26
N ASP A 18 12.89 -7.75 5.29
CA ASP A 18 12.64 -6.47 4.59
C ASP A 18 11.48 -6.59 3.61
N ARG A 19 11.30 -7.77 3.00
CA ARG A 19 10.13 -8.09 2.18
C ARG A 19 8.85 -8.06 3.02
N ASP A 20 8.83 -8.72 4.17
CA ASP A 20 7.67 -8.74 5.07
C ASP A 20 7.30 -7.32 5.54
N ARG A 21 8.31 -6.49 5.80
CA ARG A 21 8.10 -5.08 6.16
C ARG A 21 7.49 -4.27 5.02
N LEU A 22 7.97 -4.48 3.79
CA LEU A 22 7.45 -3.81 2.60
C LEU A 22 6.01 -4.27 2.26
N GLU A 23 5.70 -5.56 2.42
CA GLU A 23 4.35 -6.11 2.27
C GLU A 23 3.39 -5.49 3.30
N HIS A 24 3.77 -5.41 4.58
CA HIS A 24 2.96 -4.74 5.61
C HIS A 24 2.71 -3.26 5.31
N GLN A 25 3.71 -2.54 4.79
CA GLN A 25 3.55 -1.13 4.44
C GLN A 25 2.59 -0.95 3.25
N LEU A 26 2.61 -1.87 2.28
CA LEU A 26 1.70 -1.84 1.14
C LEU A 26 0.25 -2.11 1.56
N GLU A 27 0.01 -3.04 2.49
CA GLU A 27 -1.33 -3.31 3.02
C GLU A 27 -1.92 -2.12 3.77
N GLN A 28 -1.12 -1.43 4.59
CA GLN A 28 -1.56 -0.22 5.29
C GLN A 28 -1.98 0.88 4.32
N ILE A 29 -1.22 1.07 3.24
CA ILE A 29 -1.54 2.04 2.20
C ILE A 29 -2.84 1.66 1.49
N ASN A 30 -3.00 0.40 1.08
CA ASN A 30 -4.21 -0.05 0.40
C ASN A 30 -5.44 0.08 1.29
N THR A 31 -5.30 -0.21 2.58
CA THR A 31 -6.37 -0.01 3.57
C THR A 31 -6.74 1.46 3.69
N ALA A 32 -5.75 2.35 3.83
CA ALA A 32 -6.00 3.78 3.87
C ALA A 32 -6.65 4.31 2.59
N LEU A 33 -6.29 3.75 1.43
CA LEU A 33 -6.94 4.06 0.16
C LEU A 33 -8.38 3.52 0.11
N ASP A 34 -8.66 2.31 0.60
CA ASP A 34 -10.04 1.78 0.72
C ASP A 34 -10.92 2.70 1.58
N PHE A 35 -10.36 3.24 2.67
CA PHE A 35 -11.06 4.23 3.50
C PHE A 35 -11.37 5.54 2.77
N LEU A 36 -10.49 5.99 1.89
CA LEU A 36 -10.68 7.21 1.10
C LEU A 36 -11.61 7.00 -0.10
N ASP A 37 -11.62 5.78 -0.66
CA ASP A 37 -12.42 5.42 -1.83
C ASP A 37 -13.84 4.94 -1.47
N ARG A 38 -14.07 4.59 -0.19
CA ARG A 38 -15.42 4.51 0.35
C ARG A 38 -16.06 5.88 0.16
N PRO A 39 -17.14 5.99 -0.64
CA PRO A 39 -17.91 7.22 -0.65
C PRO A 39 -18.35 7.42 0.81
N GLY A 40 -17.91 8.52 1.43
CA GLY A 40 -18.47 8.94 2.70
C GLY A 40 -20.00 8.86 2.59
N PRO A 41 -20.73 8.61 3.70
CA PRO A 41 -22.19 8.59 3.67
C PRO A 41 -22.58 9.84 2.90
N ARG A 42 -23.17 9.64 1.70
CA ARG A 42 -23.52 10.76 0.82
C ARG A 42 -24.24 11.72 1.72
N GLU A 43 -23.70 12.93 1.88
CA GLU A 43 -24.46 14.05 2.39
C GLU A 43 -25.65 14.14 1.42
N GLY A 44 -26.73 13.47 1.79
CA GLY A 44 -28.02 13.60 1.17
C GLY A 44 -28.56 14.97 1.58
N PRO A 45 -29.24 15.68 0.66
CA PRO A 45 -29.82 16.98 0.94
C PRO A 45 -30.82 16.96 2.10
#